data_AF-A0A970Y989-F1
#
_entry.id   AF-A0A970Y989-F1
#
_cell.length_a   1.000
_cell.length_b   1.000
_cell.length_c   1.000
_cell.angle_alpha   90.00
_cell.angle_beta   90.00
_cell.angle_gamma   90.00
#
_symmetry.space_group_name_H-M   'P 1'
#
loop_
_entity.id
_entity.type
_entity.pdbx_description
1 polymer ?
#
loop_
_entity_poly.entity_id
_entity_poly.type
_entity_poly.pdbx_seq_one_letter_code
_entity_poly.pdbx_strand_id
1 'polypeptide(L)' 'MFKGFSPRTQDFLWGIALNNEKPWFEAHKAEYTEYVKGPLRDLGSDVLERMSETYPGRDW' A
#
# COMPACT_ATOMS: atom_id res chain seq x y z
N MET A 1 7.11 -9.51 -2.94
CA MET A 1 7.45 -9.83 -1.54
C MET A 1 7.50 -8.57 -0.71
N PHE A 2 6.56 -8.45 0.21
CA PHE A 2 6.40 -7.37 1.16
C PHE A 2 7.56 -7.34 2.15
N LYS A 3 8.17 -6.17 2.31
CA LYS A 3 9.29 -5.94 3.24
C LYS A 3 8.93 -5.01 4.40
N GLY A 4 7.64 -4.74 4.60
CA GLY A 4 7.17 -3.72 5.52
C GLY A 4 6.93 -2.36 4.85
N PHE A 5 6.28 -1.48 5.59
CA PHE A 5 6.12 -0.08 5.23
C PHE A 5 7.34 0.71 5.69
N SER A 6 7.78 1.67 4.87
CA SER A 6 8.83 2.61 5.27
C SER A 6 8.26 3.73 6.15
N PRO A 7 9.08 4.44 6.94
CA PRO A 7 8.65 5.63 7.67
C PRO A 7 7.97 6.70 6.78
N ARG A 8 8.38 6.82 5.51
CA ARG A 8 7.78 7.74 4.51
C ARG A 8 6.30 7.46 4.27
N THR A 9 5.85 6.23 4.50
CA THR A 9 4.42 5.85 4.46
C THR A 9 3.63 6.65 5.47
N GLN A 10 4.14 6.75 6.70
CA GLN A 10 3.50 7.48 7.79
C GLN A 10 3.49 8.99 7.51
N ASP A 11 4.59 9.52 6.95
CA ASP A 11 4.69 10.93 6.54
C ASP A 11 3.61 11.27 5.50
N PHE A 12 3.44 10.43 4.47
CA PHE A 12 2.41 10.61 3.46
C PHE A 12 0.99 10.55 4.05
N LEU A 13 0.72 9.57 4.92
CA LEU A 13 -0.61 9.38 5.53
C LEU A 13 -1.00 10.54 6.45
N TRP A 14 -0.05 11.10 7.20
CA TRP A 14 -0.28 12.35 7.93
C TRP A 14 -0.46 13.54 6.99
N GLY A 15 0.37 13.63 5.95
CA GLY A 15 0.29 14.69 4.94
C GLY A 15 -1.09 14.80 4.30
N ILE A 16 -1.65 13.68 3.84
CA ILE A 16 -2.97 13.65 3.20
C ILE A 16 -4.11 13.93 4.19
N ALA A 17 -3.97 13.49 5.44
CA ALA A 17 -4.96 13.77 6.48
C ALA A 17 -5.01 15.27 6.84
N LEU A 18 -3.87 15.96 6.83
CA LEU A 18 -3.76 17.39 7.11
C LEU A 18 -4.12 18.26 5.89
N ASN A 19 -3.88 17.77 4.68
CA ASN A 19 -4.07 18.50 3.43
C ASN A 19 -5.10 17.78 2.55
N ASN A 20 -6.32 17.63 3.06
CA ASN A 20 -7.41 16.87 2.44
C ASN A 20 -8.02 17.58 1.21
N GLU A 21 -7.19 17.86 0.21
CA GLU A 21 -7.57 18.50 -1.04
C GLU A 21 -6.91 17.82 -2.24
N LYS A 22 -7.62 17.82 -3.37
CA LYS A 22 -7.18 17.15 -4.60
C LYS A 22 -5.84 17.68 -5.14
N PRO A 23 -5.58 19.01 -5.19
CA PRO A 23 -4.30 19.52 -5.70
C PRO A 23 -3.09 19.02 -4.91
N TRP A 24 -3.21 18.96 -3.58
CA TRP A 24 -2.16 18.42 -2.73
C TRP A 24 -1.88 16.95 -3.07
N PHE A 25 -2.92 16.12 -3.19
CA PHE A 25 -2.74 14.71 -3.56
C PHE A 25 -2.06 14.55 -4.93
N GLU A 26 -2.49 15.29 -5.95
CA GLU A 26 -1.88 15.18 -7.29
C GLU A 26 -0.39 15.56 -7.28
N ALA A 27 -0.01 16.57 -6.49
CA ALA A 27 1.39 16.95 -6.31
C ALA A 27 2.24 15.87 -5.61
N HIS A 28 1.63 15.07 -4.71
CA HIS A 28 2.31 14.04 -3.91
C HIS A 28 2.02 12.60 -4.40
N LYS A 29 1.41 12.45 -5.57
CA LYS A 29 0.93 11.17 -6.11
C LYS A 29 2.05 10.16 -6.37
N ALA A 30 3.25 10.64 -6.70
CA ALA A 30 4.43 9.81 -6.84
C ALA A 30 4.78 9.14 -5.49
N GLU A 31 4.77 9.90 -4.40
CA GLU A 31 5.02 9.41 -3.04
C GLU A 31 3.95 8.42 -2.59
N TYR A 32 2.68 8.68 -2.89
CA TYR A 32 1.60 7.71 -2.68
C TYR A 32 1.88 6.38 -3.39
N THR A 33 2.29 6.46 -4.66
CA THR A 33 2.52 5.27 -5.49
C THR A 33 3.69 4.45 -4.95
N GLU A 34 4.77 5.12 -4.57
CA GLU A 34 6.00 4.49 -4.08
C GLU A 34 5.87 3.96 -2.65
N TYR A 35 5.37 4.77 -1.73
CA TYR A 35 5.43 4.46 -0.29
C TYR A 35 4.17 3.80 0.25
N VAL A 36 3.02 3.95 -0.41
CA VAL A 36 1.74 3.41 0.07
C VAL A 36 1.25 2.30 -0.86
N LYS A 37 0.99 2.62 -2.13
CA LYS A 37 0.33 1.72 -3.07
C LYS A 37 1.19 0.51 -3.41
N GLY A 38 2.47 0.71 -3.71
CA GLY A 38 3.42 -0.37 -4.01
C GLY A 38 3.50 -1.39 -2.87
N PRO A 39 3.85 -0.97 -1.64
CA PRO A 39 3.91 -1.87 -0.50
C PRO A 39 2.58 -2.56 -0.17
N LEU A 40 1.44 -1.87 -0.31
CA LEU A 40 0.12 -2.51 -0.13
C LEU A 40 -0.16 -3.61 -1.16
N ARG A 41 0.22 -3.40 -2.42
CA ARG A 41 0.10 -4.42 -3.47
C ARG A 41 0.97 -5.63 -3.15
N ASP A 42 2.21 -5.38 -2.72
CA ASP A 42 3.15 -6.45 -2.37
C ASP A 42 2.65 -7.22 -1.15
N LEU A 43 2.10 -6.54 -0.13
CA LEU A 43 1.45 -7.18 1.01
C LEU A 43 0.26 -8.05 0.57
N GLY A 44 -0.61 -7.51 -0.28
CA GLY A 44 -1.76 -8.25 -0.80
C GLY A 44 -1.35 -9.51 -1.56
N SER A 45 -0.31 -9.41 -2.39
CA SER A 45 0.23 -10.55 -3.16
C SER A 45 0.78 -11.64 -2.24
N ASP A 46 1.57 -11.26 -1.23
CA ASP A 46 2.15 -12.21 -0.27
C ASP A 46 1.08 -12.89 0.59
N VAL A 47 0.04 -12.15 0.99
CA VAL A 47 -1.10 -12.72 1.73
C VAL A 47 -1.87 -13.70 0.83
N LEU A 48 -2.10 -13.33 -0.43
CA LEU A 48 -2.78 -14.17 -1.40
C LEU A 48 -2.06 -15.50 -1.61
N GLU A 49 -0.75 -15.44 -1.82
CA GLU A 49 0.11 -16.62 -1.99
C GLU A 49 -0.02 -17.57 -0.80
N ARG A 50 0.16 -17.05 0.43
CA ARG A 50 0.03 -17.85 1.65
C ARG A 50 -1.37 -18.45 1.85
N MET A 51 -2.41 -17.69 1.49
CA MET A 51 -3.79 -18.17 1.59
C MET A 51 -4.07 -19.28 0.58
N SER A 52 -3.56 -19.17 -0.64
CA SER A 52 -3.67 -20.21 -1.68
C SER A 52 -2.99 -21.51 -1.26
N GLU A 53 -1.80 -21.40 -0.66
CA GLU A 53 -1.06 -22.56 -0.13
C GLU A 53 -1.78 -23.21 1.06
N THR A 54 -2.34 -22.41 1.97
CA THR A 54 -2.99 -22.92 3.19
C THR A 54 -4.36 -23.54 2.88
N TYR A 55 -5.08 -23.02 1.89
CA TYR A 55 -6.44 -23.44 1.55
C TYR A 55 -6.56 -23.81 0.06
N PRO A 56 -5.94 -24.92 -0.36
CA PRO A 56 -5.97 -25.34 -1.76
C PRO A 56 -7.41 -25.65 -2.21
N GLY A 57 -7.77 -25.21 -3.41
CA GLY A 57 -9.08 -25.46 -4.04
C GLY A 57 -10.20 -24.50 -3.64
N ARG A 58 -9.91 -23.44 -2.88
CA ARG A 58 -10.88 -22.38 -2.60
C ARG A 58 -10.94 -21.40 -3.79
N ASP A 59 -12.15 -21.11 -4.26
CA ASP A 59 -12.42 -20.23 -5.41
C ASP A 59 -12.63 -18.79 -4.92
N TRP A 60 -11.56 -17.99 -4.92
CA TRP A 60 -11.55 -16.55 -4.70
C TRP A 60 -10.46 -15.90 -5.55
#